data_AF-A0ABD0LMD0-F1
#
_entry.id   AF-A0ABD0LMD0-F1
#
_cell.length_a   1.000
_cell.length_b   1.000
_cell.length_c   1.000
_cell.angle_alpha   90.00
_cell.angle_beta   90.00
_cell.angle_gamma   90.00
#
_symmetry.space_group_name_H-M   'P 1'
#
loop_
_entity.id
_entity.type
_entity.pdbx_description
1 polymer ?
#
loop_
_entity_poly.entity_id
_entity_poly.type
_entity_poly.pdbx_seq_one_letter_code
_entity_poly.pdbx_strand_id
1 'polypeptide(L)'
;GMRIVIFVAVAALLRSSARSSRHHRNVDMGPRPCNRYMSDGCSHLDGGILTPACDRHDICYNCGAHYGVSRHECDQAFYSDMTRQCSRLPTFSPRRWTCNRRRSVFFTAVRWFGGSSYKDPSTNHHCLESWVPSCLPPWQSP
;
A
#
# COMPACT_ATOMS: atom_id res chain seq x y z
N GLY A 1 9.45 -33.85 -0.16
CA GLY A 1 10.52 -33.30 -1.01
C GLY A 1 9.90 -32.52 -2.15
N MET A 2 10.20 -31.23 -2.25
CA MET A 2 10.35 -30.47 -3.50
C MET A 2 10.98 -29.12 -3.12
N ARG A 3 12.29 -28.99 -3.36
CA ARG A 3 13.04 -27.73 -3.28
C ARG A 3 12.96 -27.12 -4.68
N ILE A 4 12.09 -26.13 -4.88
CA ILE A 4 12.06 -25.33 -6.11
C ILE A 4 12.00 -23.85 -5.70
N VAL A 5 13.20 -23.29 -5.57
CA VAL A 5 13.56 -21.93 -6.02
C VAL A 5 12.39 -21.06 -6.48
N ILE A 6 11.92 -20.18 -5.59
CA ILE A 6 11.49 -18.85 -6.00
C ILE A 6 12.26 -17.86 -5.13
N PHE A 7 13.43 -17.49 -5.64
CA PHE A 7 14.11 -16.26 -5.28
C PHE A 7 13.20 -15.07 -5.64
N VAL A 8 12.26 -14.71 -4.77
CA VAL A 8 11.94 -13.29 -4.61
C VAL A 8 12.82 -12.83 -3.45
N ALA A 9 13.66 -11.83 -3.70
CA ALA A 9 14.56 -11.24 -2.72
C ALA A 9 13.75 -10.59 -1.57
N VAL A 10 13.27 -11.38 -0.62
CA VAL A 10 12.37 -10.91 0.45
C VAL A 10 13.13 -10.26 1.61
N ALA A 11 14.41 -10.49 1.81
CA ALA A 11 15.13 -9.83 2.91
C ALA A 11 16.65 -9.85 2.71
N ALA A 12 17.24 -8.86 2.03
CA ALA A 12 18.64 -8.44 2.22
C ALA A 12 19.07 -7.39 1.18
N LEU A 13 18.69 -6.14 1.41
CA LEU A 13 19.65 -5.05 1.26
C LEU A 13 19.76 -4.37 2.64
N LEU A 14 20.20 -5.15 3.63
CA LEU A 14 20.75 -4.63 4.87
C LEU A 14 22.15 -4.08 4.57
N ARG A 15 22.35 -2.77 4.80
CA ARG A 15 23.58 -2.01 5.10
C ARG A 15 23.18 -0.52 5.08
N SER A 16 23.42 0.37 6.04
CA SER A 16 23.93 0.37 7.41
C SER A 16 23.50 1.71 8.03
N SER A 17 23.33 1.75 9.35
CA SER A 17 23.57 2.88 10.26
C SER A 17 23.25 4.32 9.80
N ALA A 18 22.15 4.89 10.30
CA ALA A 18 22.14 6.26 10.83
C ALA A 18 20.86 6.51 11.63
N ARG A 19 21.02 6.59 12.96
CA ARG A 19 20.04 7.21 13.85
C ARG A 19 20.00 8.70 13.46
N SER A 20 18.89 9.21 12.95
CA SER A 20 18.71 10.65 12.84
C SER A 20 17.30 11.06 13.19
N SER A 21 17.26 12.01 14.12
CA SER A 21 16.12 12.49 14.87
C SER A 21 15.22 13.36 14.01
N ARG A 22 13.91 13.26 14.29
CA ARG A 22 12.82 14.23 14.05
C ARG A 22 13.15 15.44 13.15
N HIS A 23 12.48 15.48 12.00
CA HIS A 23 11.77 16.68 11.55
C HIS A 23 10.60 16.28 10.64
N HIS A 24 9.39 16.26 11.20
CA HIS A 24 8.16 16.23 10.42
C HIS A 24 8.09 17.50 9.59
N ARG A 25 8.45 17.40 8.30
CA ARG A 25 8.07 18.43 7.33
C ARG A 25 6.59 18.24 7.02
N ASN A 26 5.80 19.20 7.51
CA ASN A 26 4.41 19.41 7.13
C ASN A 26 4.34 19.57 5.60
N VAL A 27 4.03 18.48 4.91
CA VAL A 27 3.49 18.55 3.55
C VAL A 27 1.99 18.52 3.72
N ASP A 28 1.39 19.70 3.57
CA ASP A 28 -0.04 19.91 3.47
C ASP A 28 -0.60 19.00 2.35
N MET A 29 -1.26 17.92 2.75
CA MET A 29 -2.14 17.16 1.87
C MET A 29 -3.53 17.27 2.48
N GLY A 30 -4.47 17.81 1.71
CA GLY A 30 -5.88 17.93 2.07
C GLY A 30 -6.54 16.63 2.54
N PRO A 31 -7.83 16.69 2.92
CA PRO A 31 -8.47 15.76 3.85
C PRO A 31 -8.21 14.29 3.49
N ARG A 32 -7.46 13.61 4.36
CA ARG A 32 -7.01 12.22 4.24
C ARG A 32 -7.99 11.30 5.01
N PRO A 33 -8.97 10.63 4.36
CA PRO A 33 -9.86 9.71 5.07
C PRO A 33 -9.23 8.34 5.35
N CYS A 34 -8.25 7.89 4.55
CA CYS A 34 -7.83 6.48 4.57
C CYS A 34 -6.62 6.15 5.47
N ASN A 35 -6.09 7.11 6.23
CA ASN A 35 -4.90 6.91 7.08
C ASN A 35 -5.25 6.62 8.56
N ARG A 36 -6.46 6.12 8.83
CA ARG A 36 -7.00 5.90 10.18
C ARG A 36 -7.06 4.43 10.56
N TYR A 37 -6.98 4.18 11.88
CA TYR A 37 -7.33 2.97 12.67
C TYR A 37 -6.78 1.60 12.23
N MET A 38 -6.34 1.42 10.99
CA MET A 38 -5.87 0.15 10.42
C MET A 38 -4.83 0.29 9.31
N SER A 39 -4.49 1.51 8.90
CA SER A 39 -3.34 1.72 8.01
C SER A 39 -2.06 1.71 8.82
N ASP A 40 -1.17 0.73 8.60
CA ASP A 40 0.24 0.86 8.95
C ASP A 40 1.04 1.51 7.79
N GLY A 41 0.38 1.72 6.66
CA GLY A 41 0.93 2.32 5.46
C GLY A 41 2.04 1.44 4.89
N CYS A 42 2.91 2.04 4.06
CA CYS A 42 4.05 1.33 3.52
C CYS A 42 5.24 1.35 4.50
N SER A 43 5.03 0.96 5.77
CA SER A 43 6.02 0.85 6.85
C SER A 43 7.47 1.21 6.43
N HIS A 44 7.80 2.51 6.46
CA HIS A 44 9.12 3.16 6.26
C HIS A 44 9.81 3.10 4.88
N LEU A 45 9.19 2.57 3.83
CA LEU A 45 9.93 2.09 2.65
C LEU A 45 9.83 2.93 1.38
N ASP A 46 9.36 4.18 1.35
CA ASP A 46 9.10 4.88 0.06
C ASP A 46 9.38 6.40 0.02
N GLY A 47 9.72 7.03 1.14
CA GLY A 47 9.78 8.50 1.20
C GLY A 47 8.40 9.16 1.06
N GLY A 48 7.34 8.46 1.45
CA GLY A 48 5.95 8.93 1.53
C GLY A 48 5.15 8.89 0.23
N ILE A 49 5.74 8.46 -0.89
CA ILE A 49 5.09 8.57 -2.21
C ILE A 49 3.95 7.59 -2.38
N LEU A 50 4.18 6.33 -1.98
CA LEU A 50 3.28 5.17 -2.07
C LEU A 50 2.37 5.05 -0.84
N THR A 51 2.65 5.77 0.25
CA THR A 51 1.84 5.75 1.49
C THR A 51 0.35 5.91 1.23
N PRO A 52 -0.13 6.85 0.38
CA PRO A 52 -1.57 6.95 0.12
C PRO A 52 -2.18 5.70 -0.53
N ALA A 53 -1.39 4.94 -1.32
CA ALA A 53 -1.84 3.67 -1.89
C ALA A 53 -1.87 2.55 -0.82
N CYS A 54 -0.88 2.50 0.07
CA CYS A 54 -0.88 1.53 1.17
C CYS A 54 -2.02 1.80 2.15
N ASP A 55 -2.25 3.05 2.54
CA ASP A 55 -3.38 3.45 3.39
C ASP A 55 -4.72 2.91 2.86
N ARG A 56 -4.93 3.08 1.57
CA ARG A 56 -6.10 2.61 0.84
C ARG A 56 -6.17 1.08 0.76
N HIS A 57 -5.03 0.42 0.55
CA HIS A 57 -4.93 -1.04 0.50
C HIS A 57 -5.25 -1.68 1.85
N ASP A 58 -4.74 -1.11 2.94
CA ASP A 58 -4.98 -1.58 4.30
C ASP A 58 -6.47 -1.51 4.65
N ILE A 59 -7.14 -0.38 4.37
CA ILE A 59 -8.60 -0.28 4.55
C ILE A 59 -9.34 -1.29 3.68
N CYS A 60 -8.95 -1.47 2.41
CA CYS A 60 -9.55 -2.47 1.54
C CYS A 60 -9.35 -3.90 2.07
N TYR A 61 -8.20 -4.22 2.64
CA TYR A 61 -7.91 -5.53 3.21
C TYR A 61 -8.73 -5.85 4.46
N ASN A 62 -9.09 -4.83 5.23
CA ASN A 62 -9.87 -5.00 6.45
C ASN A 62 -11.39 -4.87 6.23
N CYS A 63 -11.82 -4.05 5.26
CA CYS A 63 -13.23 -3.73 5.06
C CYS A 63 -13.77 -4.11 3.68
N GLY A 64 -12.93 -4.42 2.69
CA GLY A 64 -13.37 -4.66 1.31
C GLY A 64 -14.39 -5.79 1.20
N ALA A 65 -14.18 -6.90 1.92
CA ALA A 65 -15.13 -8.01 1.97
C ALA A 65 -16.53 -7.59 2.46
N HIS A 66 -16.64 -6.55 3.32
CA HIS A 66 -17.94 -6.04 3.78
C HIS A 66 -18.76 -5.45 2.62
N TYR A 67 -18.06 -4.86 1.67
CA TYR A 67 -18.63 -4.18 0.51
C TYR A 67 -18.56 -5.04 -0.76
N GLY A 68 -18.31 -6.34 -0.63
CA GLY A 68 -18.21 -7.26 -1.77
C GLY A 68 -16.94 -7.09 -2.63
N VAL A 69 -15.95 -6.34 -2.15
CA VAL A 69 -14.66 -6.14 -2.85
C VAL A 69 -13.71 -7.27 -2.48
N SER A 70 -13.31 -8.07 -3.47
CA SER A 70 -12.36 -9.17 -3.28
C SER A 70 -10.94 -8.69 -2.99
N ARG A 71 -10.13 -9.56 -2.35
CA ARG A 71 -8.68 -9.34 -2.19
C ARG A 71 -7.99 -9.01 -3.52
N HIS A 72 -8.37 -9.71 -4.59
CA HIS A 72 -7.79 -9.51 -5.91
C HIS A 72 -8.07 -8.11 -6.44
N GLU A 73 -9.29 -7.60 -6.26
CA GLU A 73 -9.64 -6.21 -6.60
C GLU A 73 -8.85 -5.21 -5.76
N CYS A 74 -8.70 -5.44 -4.45
CA CYS A 74 -7.83 -4.63 -3.59
C CYS A 74 -6.38 -4.59 -4.12
N ASP A 75 -5.80 -5.74 -4.46
CA ASP A 75 -4.40 -5.85 -4.94
C ASP A 75 -4.21 -5.13 -6.28
N GLN A 76 -5.13 -5.32 -7.23
CA GLN A 76 -5.07 -4.66 -8.53
C GLN A 76 -5.18 -3.15 -8.40
N ALA A 77 -6.13 -2.70 -7.58
CA ALA A 77 -6.36 -1.28 -7.36
C ALA A 77 -5.18 -0.62 -6.62
N PHE A 78 -4.53 -1.34 -5.71
CA PHE A 78 -3.29 -0.93 -5.06
C PHE A 78 -2.13 -0.74 -6.05
N TYR A 79 -1.91 -1.69 -6.96
CA TYR A 79 -0.88 -1.55 -8.01
C TYR A 79 -1.15 -0.37 -8.94
N SER A 80 -2.42 -0.17 -9.33
CA SER A 80 -2.84 0.97 -10.15
C SER A 80 -2.56 2.31 -9.44
N ASP A 81 -2.94 2.43 -8.17
CA ASP A 81 -2.72 3.66 -7.39
C ASP A 81 -1.23 3.98 -7.20
N MET A 82 -0.42 2.98 -6.83
CA MET A 82 1.03 3.13 -6.77
C MET A 82 1.63 3.54 -8.12
N THR A 83 1.13 2.99 -9.24
CA THR A 83 1.57 3.39 -10.61
C THR A 83 1.31 4.87 -10.85
N ARG A 84 0.13 5.35 -10.51
CA ARG A 84 -0.26 6.76 -10.63
C ARG A 84 0.59 7.67 -9.72
N GLN A 85 0.92 7.22 -8.53
CA GLN A 85 1.78 7.98 -7.62
C GLN A 85 3.21 8.08 -8.17
N CYS A 86 3.74 7.00 -8.77
CA CYS A 86 5.03 7.03 -9.46
C CYS A 86 5.04 7.87 -10.75
N SER A 87 3.94 7.93 -11.49
CA SER A 87 3.86 8.68 -12.76
C SER A 87 3.94 10.20 -12.58
N ARG A 88 3.60 10.70 -11.38
CA ARG A 88 3.76 12.12 -10.98
C ARG A 88 5.22 12.56 -10.85
N LEU A 89 6.16 11.63 -10.85
CA LEU A 89 7.59 11.92 -10.76
C LEU A 89 8.18 12.17 -12.16
N PRO A 90 9.24 13.00 -12.28
CA PRO A 90 9.90 13.23 -13.56
C PRO A 90 10.37 11.92 -14.20
N THR A 91 10.15 11.76 -15.50
CA THR A 91 10.38 10.52 -16.26
C THR A 91 11.78 9.94 -16.05
N PHE A 92 12.80 10.80 -16.04
CA PHE A 92 14.21 10.40 -15.91
C PHE A 92 14.78 10.54 -14.50
N SER A 93 13.91 10.66 -13.48
CA SER A 93 14.39 10.77 -12.09
C SER A 93 14.70 9.40 -11.47
N PRO A 94 15.83 9.25 -10.74
CA PRO A 94 16.10 8.06 -9.94
C PRO A 94 14.97 7.72 -8.96
N ARG A 95 14.28 8.75 -8.45
CA ARG A 95 13.12 8.61 -7.56
C ARG A 95 11.97 7.85 -8.23
N ARG A 96 11.66 8.14 -9.50
CA ARG A 96 10.63 7.41 -10.27
C ARG A 96 11.00 5.95 -10.48
N TRP A 97 12.25 5.68 -10.80
CA TRP A 97 12.73 4.31 -10.97
C TRP A 97 12.59 3.49 -9.68
N THR A 98 13.04 4.06 -8.55
CA THR A 98 12.89 3.43 -7.22
C THR A 98 11.42 3.24 -6.86
N CYS A 99 10.56 4.22 -7.16
CA CYS A 99 9.11 4.12 -6.95
C CYS A 99 8.52 2.94 -7.75
N ASN A 100 8.82 2.85 -9.05
CA ASN A 100 8.32 1.78 -9.92
C ASN A 100 8.78 0.39 -9.46
N ARG A 101 10.03 0.27 -8.99
CA ARG A 101 10.54 -0.97 -8.40
C ARG A 101 9.77 -1.35 -7.15
N ARG A 102 9.62 -0.41 -6.20
CA ARG A 102 8.90 -0.63 -4.94
C ARG A 102 7.45 -1.04 -5.16
N ARG A 103 6.74 -0.33 -6.06
CA ARG A 103 5.41 -0.71 -6.52
C ARG A 103 5.32 -2.18 -6.92
N SER A 104 6.26 -2.62 -7.76
CA SER A 104 6.25 -3.99 -8.30
C SER A 104 6.54 -5.02 -7.21
N VAL A 105 7.45 -4.70 -6.28
CA VAL A 105 7.76 -5.54 -5.11
C VAL A 105 6.56 -5.65 -4.18
N PHE A 106 5.92 -4.53 -3.82
CA PHE A 106 4.76 -4.53 -2.93
C PHE A 106 3.59 -5.29 -3.53
N PHE A 107 3.27 -5.03 -4.81
CA PHE A 107 2.21 -5.78 -5.49
C PHE A 107 2.51 -7.29 -5.49
N THR A 108 3.74 -7.68 -5.82
CA THR A 108 4.13 -9.09 -5.77
C THR A 108 3.99 -9.63 -4.34
N ALA A 109 4.45 -8.91 -3.32
CA ALA A 109 4.34 -9.35 -1.93
C ALA A 109 2.87 -9.61 -1.52
N VAL A 110 1.95 -8.69 -1.81
CA VAL A 110 0.54 -8.86 -1.43
C VAL A 110 -0.16 -9.95 -2.26
N ARG A 111 0.23 -10.16 -3.52
CA ARG A 111 -0.30 -11.26 -4.35
C ARG A 111 0.11 -12.65 -3.83
N TRP A 112 1.30 -12.77 -3.25
CA TRP A 112 1.81 -14.05 -2.74
C TRP A 112 1.46 -14.30 -1.28
N PHE A 113 1.60 -13.27 -0.43
CA PHE A 113 1.51 -13.41 1.03
C PHE A 113 0.33 -12.68 1.66
N GLY A 114 -0.35 -11.78 0.94
CA GLY A 114 -1.45 -10.98 1.48
C GLY A 114 -2.73 -11.77 1.82
N GLY A 115 -2.81 -13.04 1.43
CA GLY A 115 -3.99 -13.88 1.67
C GLY A 115 -4.35 -14.03 3.15
N SER A 116 -3.35 -14.19 4.02
CA SER A 116 -3.57 -14.29 5.47
C SER A 116 -3.96 -12.98 6.14
N SER A 117 -3.75 -11.85 5.45
CA SER A 117 -4.00 -10.51 5.99
C SER A 117 -5.33 -9.92 5.51
N TYR A 118 -5.96 -10.52 4.51
CA TYR A 118 -7.29 -10.11 4.03
C TYR A 118 -8.35 -10.69 4.98
N LYS A 119 -9.08 -9.81 5.66
CA LYS A 119 -9.94 -10.19 6.79
C LYS A 119 -11.40 -10.31 6.38
N ASP A 120 -12.09 -11.20 7.09
CA ASP A 120 -13.55 -11.21 7.14
C ASP A 120 -14.03 -10.02 8.01
N PRO A 121 -14.93 -9.17 7.48
CA PRO A 121 -15.34 -7.91 8.09
C PRO A 121 -16.29 -8.09 9.30
N SER A 122 -16.79 -9.29 9.55
CA SER A 122 -17.81 -9.58 10.57
C SER A 122 -17.43 -9.17 12.00
N THR A 123 -16.16 -8.83 12.24
CA THR A 123 -15.63 -8.43 13.55
C THR A 123 -15.32 -6.94 13.67
N ASN A 124 -15.49 -6.15 12.60
CA ASN A 124 -14.83 -4.86 12.51
C ASN A 124 -15.80 -3.67 12.32
N HIS A 125 -16.26 -3.10 13.43
CA HIS A 125 -17.32 -2.09 13.48
C HIS A 125 -17.00 -0.79 12.72
N HIS A 126 -15.73 -0.39 12.60
CA HIS A 126 -15.39 0.84 11.89
C HIS A 126 -15.55 0.72 10.37
N CYS A 127 -15.70 -0.49 9.82
CA CYS A 127 -16.01 -0.66 8.41
C CYS A 127 -17.38 -0.04 8.04
N LEU A 128 -18.22 0.29 9.02
CA LEU A 128 -19.50 0.98 8.84
C LEU A 128 -19.37 2.52 8.82
N GLU A 129 -18.18 3.06 9.10
CA GLU A 129 -18.00 4.52 9.10
C GLU A 129 -18.14 5.09 7.68
N SER A 130 -18.78 6.27 7.59
CA SER A 130 -19.18 6.88 6.31
C SER A 130 -18.02 7.23 5.38
N TRP A 131 -16.79 7.31 5.89
CA TRP A 131 -15.59 7.59 5.09
C TRP A 131 -15.01 6.32 4.45
N VAL A 132 -15.31 5.12 4.95
CA VAL A 132 -14.73 3.86 4.46
C VAL A 132 -15.02 3.60 2.98
N PRO A 133 -16.25 3.82 2.45
CA PRO A 133 -16.51 3.65 1.03
C PRO A 133 -15.64 4.51 0.10
N SER A 134 -15.21 5.70 0.55
CA SER A 134 -14.28 6.55 -0.20
C SER A 134 -12.86 5.96 -0.26
N CYS A 135 -12.59 4.98 0.60
CA CYS A 135 -11.37 4.20 0.75
C CYS A 135 -11.52 2.78 0.16
N LEU A 136 -12.44 2.55 -0.77
CA LEU A 136 -12.56 1.29 -1.50
C LEU A 136 -12.46 1.49 -3.01
N PRO A 137 -11.97 0.48 -3.75
CA PRO A 137 -11.98 0.53 -5.20
C PRO A 137 -13.41 0.49 -5.78
N PRO A 138 -13.61 0.99 -7.02
CA PRO A 138 -12.59 1.52 -7.92
C PRO A 138 -12.07 2.90 -7.51
N TRP A 139 -10.75 3.02 -7.40
CA TRP A 139 -10.09 4.32 -7.19
C TRP A 139 -10.12 5.08 -8.50
N GLN A 140 -11.16 5.89 -8.69
CA GLN A 140 -11.37 6.65 -9.91
C GLN A 140 -10.05 7.26 -10.40
N SER A 141 -9.68 6.91 -11.63
CA SER A 141 -8.71 7.66 -12.40
C SER A 141 -9.49 8.83 -13.00
N PRO A 142 -8.97 10.07 -12.98
CA PRO A 142 -9.45 11.07 -13.93
C PRO A 142 -9.28 10.57 -15.37
#